data_AF-A0A9E2MTJ6-F1
#
_entry.id   AF-A0A9E2MTJ6-F1
#
_cell.length_a   1.000
_cell.length_b   1.000
_cell.length_c   1.000
_cell.angle_alpha   90.00
_cell.angle_beta   90.00
_cell.angle_gamma   90.00
#
_symmetry.space_group_name_H-M   'P 1'
#
loop_
_entity.id
_entity.type
_entity.pdbx_description
1 polymer ?
#
loop_
_entity_poly.entity_id
_entity_poly.type
_entity_poly.pdbx_seq_one_letter_code
_entity_poly.pdbx_strand_id
1 'polypeptide(L)'
;MIPEILLIAVIIIKEQMKVATIILCAGRGRRLGVDKTMLRLAGEPLFYHSVKVFSAIREIKEIVLVMRREHFSSARAIMGKSARIRIVEGGRERNHSVENGLHALSPDVTHVLIHDAARPFVRTRLIRRIITELKKFPAVICGLPCRD
;
A
#
# COMPACT_ATOMS: atom_id res chain seq x y z
N MET A 1 -56.18 10.83 -17.29
CA MET A 1 -55.25 11.54 -16.39
C MET A 1 -54.41 10.47 -15.70
N ILE A 2 -53.29 10.09 -16.33
CA ILE A 2 -52.34 9.07 -15.86
C ILE A 2 -50.95 9.73 -15.99
N PRO A 3 -49.87 9.21 -15.36
CA PRO A 3 -49.46 9.33 -13.96
C PRO A 3 -48.03 9.92 -13.84
N GLU A 4 -47.59 10.39 -12.67
CA GLU A 4 -46.15 10.55 -12.39
C GLU A 4 -45.90 10.05 -10.95
N ILE A 5 -45.57 8.76 -10.76
CA ILE A 5 -44.22 8.18 -10.76
C ILE A 5 -43.27 8.96 -9.84
N LEU A 6 -43.27 8.54 -8.58
CA LEU A 6 -42.23 8.87 -7.61
C LEU A 6 -40.95 8.10 -7.97
N LEU A 7 -40.11 8.69 -8.80
CA LEU A 7 -38.76 8.18 -9.08
C LEU A 7 -37.86 8.50 -7.87
N ILE A 8 -37.74 7.56 -6.92
CA ILE A 8 -36.68 7.62 -5.91
C ILE A 8 -35.39 7.18 -6.59
N ALA A 9 -34.67 8.13 -7.17
CA ALA A 9 -33.29 7.93 -7.58
C ALA A 9 -32.40 7.91 -6.33
N VAL A 10 -32.05 6.72 -5.83
CA VAL A 10 -30.92 6.58 -4.91
C VAL A 10 -29.66 6.71 -5.75
N ILE A 11 -29.15 7.94 -5.88
CA ILE A 11 -27.83 8.20 -6.45
C ILE A 11 -26.82 7.66 -5.42
N ILE A 12 -26.32 6.44 -5.63
CA ILE A 12 -25.12 5.98 -4.93
C ILE A 12 -23.96 6.77 -5.51
N ILE A 13 -23.65 7.89 -4.88
CA ILE A 13 -22.39 8.62 -5.06
C ILE A 13 -21.25 7.67 -4.65
N LYS A 14 -20.69 6.90 -5.57
CA LYS A 14 -19.36 6.27 -5.36
C LYS A 14 -18.27 7.36 -5.49
N GLU A 15 -18.31 8.43 -4.71
CA GLU A 15 -17.40 9.59 -4.90
C GLU A 15 -16.48 9.93 -3.73
N GLN A 16 -16.07 8.94 -2.94
CA GLN A 16 -14.88 9.14 -2.11
C GLN A 16 -13.82 8.11 -2.44
N MET A 17 -12.71 8.59 -3.00
CA MET A 17 -11.51 7.78 -3.19
C MET A 17 -11.06 7.24 -1.83
N LYS A 18 -11.21 5.93 -1.63
CA LYS A 18 -10.66 5.24 -0.48
C LYS A 18 -9.37 4.57 -0.91
N VAL A 19 -8.27 5.26 -0.67
CA VAL A 19 -6.94 4.83 -1.06
C VAL A 19 -6.36 3.94 0.05
N ALA A 20 -5.85 2.77 -0.33
CA ALA A 20 -5.03 1.93 0.52
C ALA A 20 -3.64 1.74 -0.10
N THR A 21 -2.70 1.30 0.72
CA THR A 21 -1.37 0.91 0.25
C THR A 21 -1.05 -0.52 0.64
N ILE A 22 -0.36 -1.25 -0.24
CA ILE A 22 0.28 -2.52 0.05
C ILE A 22 1.79 -2.30 0.01
N ILE A 23 2.47 -2.59 1.11
CA ILE A 23 3.94 -2.52 1.22
C ILE A 23 4.49 -3.94 1.19
N LEU A 24 5.23 -4.27 0.14
CA LEU A 24 5.82 -5.60 -0.06
C LEU A 24 7.19 -5.71 0.63
N CYS A 25 7.26 -6.57 1.64
CA CYS A 25 8.44 -6.87 2.44
C CYS A 25 8.80 -8.36 2.48
N ALA A 26 8.06 -9.24 1.80
CA ALA A 26 8.26 -10.70 1.90
C ALA A 26 9.49 -11.23 1.13
N GLY A 27 10.16 -10.38 0.34
CA GLY A 27 11.30 -10.76 -0.49
C GLY A 27 12.48 -11.29 0.33
N ARG A 28 13.07 -12.41 -0.10
CA ARG A 28 14.20 -13.06 0.60
C ARG A 28 15.56 -12.41 0.38
N GLY A 29 15.64 -11.36 -0.45
CA GLY A 29 16.89 -10.68 -0.75
C GLY A 29 18.01 -11.59 -1.29
N ARG A 30 17.68 -12.68 -2.01
CA ARG A 30 18.59 -13.76 -2.42
C ARG A 30 19.96 -13.28 -2.96
N ARG A 31 19.98 -12.19 -3.74
CA ARG A 31 21.23 -11.60 -4.27
C ARG A 31 22.22 -11.11 -3.20
N LEU A 32 21.74 -10.71 -2.03
CA LEU A 32 22.58 -10.31 -0.89
C LEU A 32 22.65 -11.39 0.20
N GLY A 33 21.99 -12.54 0.03
CA GLY A 33 21.94 -13.60 1.05
C GLY A 33 21.18 -13.23 2.34
N VAL A 34 20.70 -12.00 2.47
CA VAL A 34 20.01 -11.48 3.66
C VAL A 34 18.69 -10.80 3.29
N ASP A 35 17.75 -10.78 4.24
CA ASP A 35 16.52 -10.00 4.09
C ASP A 35 16.80 -8.51 4.19
N LYS A 36 16.89 -7.86 3.03
CA LYS A 36 17.16 -6.43 2.91
C LYS A 36 16.14 -5.57 3.64
N THR A 37 14.90 -6.02 3.75
CA THR A 37 13.81 -5.20 4.30
C THR A 37 13.92 -5.05 5.82
N MET A 38 14.63 -5.98 6.46
CA MET A 38 14.93 -5.98 7.89
C MET A 38 16.28 -5.33 8.22
N LEU A 39 17.13 -5.06 7.22
CA LEU A 39 18.38 -4.34 7.43
C LEU A 39 18.10 -2.92 7.92
N ARG A 40 18.96 -2.42 8.82
CA ARG A 40 18.83 -1.08 9.36
C ARG A 40 19.48 -0.05 8.46
N LEU A 41 18.73 0.99 8.12
CA LEU A 41 19.19 2.21 7.49
C LEU A 41 18.97 3.35 8.49
N ALA A 42 20.04 4.08 8.84
CA ALA A 42 19.99 5.15 9.85
C ALA A 42 19.33 4.69 11.18
N GLY A 43 19.68 3.48 11.64
CA GLY A 43 19.19 2.93 12.91
C GLY A 43 17.84 2.18 12.85
N GLU A 44 17.07 2.34 11.78
CA GLU A 44 15.72 1.76 11.64
C GLU A 44 15.63 0.75 10.48
N PRO A 45 14.79 -0.29 10.57
CA PRO A 45 14.60 -1.25 9.48
C PRO A 45 14.12 -0.58 8.19
N LEU A 46 14.60 -1.07 7.05
CA LEU A 46 14.32 -0.50 5.73
C LEU A 46 12.81 -0.38 5.43
N PHE A 47 12.02 -1.40 5.81
CA PHE A 47 10.57 -1.35 5.62
C PHE A 47 9.91 -0.19 6.37
N TYR A 48 10.45 0.15 7.54
CA TYR A 48 9.86 1.14 8.43
C TYR A 48 9.94 2.55 7.85
N HIS A 49 10.99 2.86 7.09
CA HIS A 49 11.09 4.11 6.32
C HIS A 49 9.90 4.29 5.38
N SER A 50 9.52 3.22 4.66
CA SER A 50 8.34 3.25 3.79
C SER A 50 7.06 3.43 4.63
N VAL A 51 6.87 2.62 5.67
CA VAL A 51 5.69 2.69 6.55
C VAL A 51 5.47 4.11 7.09
N LYS A 52 6.53 4.79 7.57
CA LYS A 52 6.44 6.17 8.06
C LYS A 52 5.94 7.14 7.00
N VAL A 53 6.50 7.06 5.78
CA VAL A 53 6.10 7.94 4.68
C VAL A 53 4.63 7.73 4.31
N PHE A 54 4.19 6.48 4.14
CA PHE A 54 2.80 6.17 3.80
C PHE A 54 1.83 6.52 4.93
N SER A 55 2.20 6.28 6.19
CA SER A 55 1.36 6.60 7.36
C SER A 55 1.14 8.10 7.56
N ALA A 56 2.08 8.94 7.10
CA ALA A 56 1.97 10.40 7.16
C ALA A 56 0.99 11.00 6.13
N ILE A 57 0.48 10.21 5.18
CA ILE A 57 -0.43 10.66 4.12
C ILE A 57 -1.88 10.40 4.56
N ARG A 58 -2.64 11.47 4.83
CA ARG A 58 -4.01 11.38 5.38
C ARG A 58 -4.99 10.70 4.42
N GLU A 59 -4.71 10.81 3.13
CA GLU A 59 -5.46 10.23 2.01
C GLU A 59 -5.43 8.70 2.03
N ILE A 60 -4.37 8.08 2.58
CA ILE A 60 -4.18 6.62 2.62
C ILE A 60 -4.85 6.04 3.85
N LYS A 61 -6.05 5.50 3.71
CA LYS A 61 -6.89 5.06 4.83
C LYS A 61 -6.41 3.76 5.47
N GLU A 62 -5.81 2.88 4.68
CA GLU A 62 -5.38 1.55 5.09
C GLU A 62 -3.98 1.23 4.53
N ILE A 63 -3.18 0.51 5.32
CA ILE A 63 -1.84 0.02 4.96
C ILE A 63 -1.80 -1.47 5.24
N VAL A 64 -1.53 -2.27 4.22
CA VAL A 64 -1.25 -3.69 4.34
C VAL A 64 0.25 -3.92 4.19
N LEU A 65 0.89 -4.35 5.27
CA LEU A 65 2.29 -4.75 5.29
C LEU A 65 2.38 -6.26 5.00
N VAL A 66 2.90 -6.61 3.83
CA VAL A 66 3.07 -8.01 3.43
C VAL A 66 4.49 -8.45 3.76
N MET A 67 4.65 -9.34 4.73
CA MET A 67 5.98 -9.79 5.16
C MET A 67 6.00 -11.26 5.52
N ARG A 68 7.18 -11.82 5.79
CA ARG A 68 7.27 -13.21 6.25
C ARG A 68 6.83 -13.32 7.70
N ARG A 69 6.17 -14.41 8.04
CA ARG A 69 5.51 -14.63 9.33
C ARG A 69 6.45 -14.47 10.52
N GLU A 70 7.71 -14.88 10.37
CA GLU A 70 8.71 -14.78 11.44
C GLU A 70 9.03 -13.33 11.83
N HIS A 71 8.74 -12.34 10.97
CA HIS A 71 8.99 -10.91 11.26
C HIS A 71 7.81 -10.18 11.89
N PHE A 72 6.65 -10.83 12.07
CA PHE A 72 5.43 -10.15 12.52
C PHE A 72 5.61 -9.51 13.89
N SER A 73 6.16 -10.27 14.84
CA SER A 73 6.37 -9.78 16.22
C SER A 73 7.32 -8.60 16.24
N SER A 74 8.46 -8.70 15.55
CA SER A 74 9.44 -7.62 15.42
C SER A 74 8.83 -6.37 14.78
N ALA A 75 8.08 -6.54 13.69
CA ALA A 75 7.43 -5.43 13.00
C ALA A 75 6.41 -4.71 13.88
N ARG A 76 5.59 -5.44 14.65
CA ARG A 76 4.66 -4.85 15.61
C ARG A 76 5.38 -4.09 16.72
N ALA A 77 6.49 -4.62 17.23
CA ALA A 77 7.30 -3.94 18.24
C ALA A 77 7.89 -2.62 17.72
N ILE A 78 8.32 -2.58 16.45
CA ILE A 78 8.91 -1.39 15.81
C ILE A 78 7.83 -0.33 15.48
N MET A 79 6.70 -0.75 14.91
CA MET A 79 5.67 0.19 14.45
C MET A 79 4.73 0.67 15.56
N GLY A 80 4.65 -0.07 16.68
CA GLY A 80 3.61 0.11 17.68
C GLY A 80 2.22 -0.34 17.17
N LYS A 81 1.18 -0.04 17.95
CA LYS A 81 -0.21 -0.33 17.55
C LYS A 81 -0.74 0.80 16.67
N SER A 82 -1.23 0.46 15.48
CA SER A 82 -1.96 1.38 14.59
C SER A 82 -3.16 0.66 14.01
N ALA A 83 -4.34 1.26 14.14
CA ALA A 83 -5.58 0.71 13.56
C ALA A 83 -5.57 0.72 12.02
N ARG A 84 -4.68 1.49 11.39
CA ARG A 84 -4.57 1.60 9.92
C ARG A 84 -3.66 0.55 9.31
N ILE A 85 -2.86 -0.17 10.11
CA ILE A 85 -1.84 -1.08 9.61
C ILE A 85 -2.24 -2.53 9.89
N ARG A 86 -2.43 -3.30 8.82
CA ARG A 86 -2.62 -4.76 8.86
C ARG A 86 -1.34 -5.44 8.40
N ILE A 87 -0.93 -6.50 9.08
CA ILE A 87 0.22 -7.32 8.65
C ILE A 87 -0.32 -8.65 8.14
N VAL A 88 0.11 -9.05 6.95
CA VAL A 88 -0.27 -10.33 6.33
C VAL A 88 0.95 -11.08 5.82
N GLU A 89 0.79 -12.40 5.68
CA GLU A 89 1.87 -13.27 5.26
C GLU A 89 2.09 -13.15 3.75
N GLY A 90 3.34 -12.98 3.34
CA GLY A 90 3.71 -13.00 1.93
C GLY A 90 3.61 -14.39 1.32
N GLY A 91 3.37 -14.45 0.02
CA GLY A 91 3.35 -15.71 -0.72
C GLY A 91 4.74 -16.17 -1.16
N ARG A 92 4.78 -17.31 -1.86
CA ARG A 92 6.02 -17.90 -2.41
C ARG A 92 6.76 -16.95 -3.36
N GLU A 93 6.00 -16.13 -4.09
CA GLU A 93 6.51 -15.18 -5.09
C GLU A 93 5.96 -13.78 -4.85
N ARG A 94 6.49 -12.81 -5.57
CA ARG A 94 6.04 -11.42 -5.47
C ARG A 94 4.55 -11.28 -5.82
N ASN A 95 4.08 -11.96 -6.86
CA ASN A 95 2.68 -11.89 -7.28
C ASN A 95 1.73 -12.48 -6.25
N HIS A 96 2.07 -13.65 -5.67
CA HIS A 96 1.32 -14.21 -4.54
C HIS A 96 1.30 -13.28 -3.32
N SER A 97 2.40 -12.55 -3.07
CA SER A 97 2.44 -11.55 -1.99
C SER A 97 1.53 -10.36 -2.27
N VAL A 98 1.43 -9.92 -3.54
CA VAL A 98 0.49 -8.88 -3.95
C VAL A 98 -0.95 -9.36 -3.77
N GLU A 99 -1.27 -10.58 -4.21
CA GLU A 99 -2.59 -11.20 -4.08
C GLU A 99 -3.03 -11.29 -2.61
N ASN A 100 -2.17 -11.82 -1.73
CA ASN A 100 -2.44 -11.85 -0.29
C ASN A 100 -2.69 -10.44 0.28
N GLY A 101 -1.93 -9.45 -0.19
CA GLY A 101 -2.12 -8.06 0.19
C GLY A 101 -3.48 -7.51 -0.26
N LEU A 102 -3.91 -7.82 -1.48
CA LEU A 102 -5.18 -7.38 -2.07
C LEU A 102 -6.37 -8.01 -1.35
N HIS A 103 -6.32 -9.32 -1.07
CA HIS A 103 -7.37 -10.03 -0.31
C HIS A 103 -7.53 -9.52 1.12
N ALA A 104 -6.50 -8.87 1.66
CA ALA A 104 -6.52 -8.32 3.00
C ALA A 104 -7.11 -6.90 3.08
N LEU A 105 -7.41 -6.25 1.97
CA LEU A 105 -7.97 -4.91 1.95
C LEU A 105 -9.45 -4.88 2.36
N SER A 106 -9.89 -3.76 2.92
CA SER A 106 -11.31 -3.53 3.16
C SER A 106 -12.11 -3.50 1.84
N PRO A 107 -13.34 -4.02 1.80
CA PRO A 107 -14.13 -4.14 0.56
C PRO A 107 -14.53 -2.81 -0.07
N ASP A 108 -14.45 -1.71 0.68
CA ASP A 108 -14.76 -0.35 0.22
C ASP A 108 -13.51 0.42 -0.25
N VAL A 109 -12.33 -0.21 -0.28
CA VAL A 109 -11.13 0.35 -0.93
C VAL A 109 -11.38 0.47 -2.43
N THR A 110 -11.16 1.65 -2.99
CA THR A 110 -11.36 1.91 -4.43
C THR A 110 -10.05 2.02 -5.20
N HIS A 111 -8.94 2.35 -4.54
CA HIS A 111 -7.64 2.53 -5.16
C HIS A 111 -6.53 1.93 -4.29
N VAL A 112 -5.59 1.24 -4.93
CA VAL A 112 -4.50 0.55 -4.23
C VAL A 112 -3.15 1.01 -4.78
N LEU A 113 -2.27 1.44 -3.89
CA LEU A 113 -0.88 1.73 -4.21
C LEU A 113 0.02 0.57 -3.75
N ILE A 114 0.72 -0.08 -4.67
CA ILE A 114 1.66 -1.18 -4.36
C ILE A 114 3.08 -0.62 -4.35
N HIS A 115 3.80 -0.81 -3.25
CA HIS A 115 5.17 -0.30 -3.06
C HIS A 115 6.12 -1.40 -2.58
N ASP A 116 7.33 -1.45 -3.15
CA ASP A 116 8.39 -2.34 -2.69
C ASP A 116 9.21 -1.68 -1.58
N ALA A 117 9.23 -2.28 -0.38
CA ALA A 117 9.95 -1.75 0.78
C ALA A 117 11.47 -1.64 0.58
N ALA A 118 12.02 -2.33 -0.42
CA ALA A 118 13.42 -2.18 -0.84
C ALA A 118 13.73 -0.78 -1.43
N ARG A 119 12.72 0.08 -1.61
CA ARG A 119 12.84 1.47 -2.10
C ARG A 119 12.48 2.45 -0.97
N PRO A 120 13.33 2.64 0.06
CA PRO A 120 12.99 3.40 1.27
C PRO A 120 12.87 4.91 1.03
N PHE A 121 13.38 5.44 -0.09
CA PHE A 121 13.49 6.88 -0.35
C PHE A 121 12.28 7.47 -1.09
N VAL A 122 11.14 6.76 -1.09
CA VAL A 122 9.90 7.30 -1.64
C VAL A 122 9.49 8.55 -0.84
N ARG A 123 9.04 9.60 -1.55
CA ARG A 123 8.68 10.88 -0.94
C ARG A 123 7.16 11.09 -0.98
N THR A 124 6.62 11.72 0.05
CA THR A 124 5.18 12.07 0.14
C THR A 124 4.67 12.85 -1.09
N ARG A 125 5.48 13.78 -1.63
CA ARG A 125 5.15 14.54 -2.85
C ARG A 125 4.91 13.62 -4.06
N LEU A 126 5.73 12.57 -4.23
CA LEU A 126 5.57 11.63 -5.33
C LEU A 126 4.27 10.83 -5.16
N ILE A 127 4.04 10.30 -3.96
CA ILE A 127 2.83 9.51 -3.66
C ILE A 127 1.57 10.34 -3.86
N ARG A 128 1.54 11.59 -3.38
CA ARG A 128 0.39 12.49 -3.61
C ARG A 128 0.16 12.76 -5.08
N ARG A 129 1.22 12.96 -5.87
CA ARG A 129 1.11 13.10 -7.32
C ARG A 129 0.46 11.87 -7.95
N ILE A 130 0.86 10.66 -7.57
CA ILE A 130 0.24 9.40 -8.04
C ILE A 130 -1.25 9.38 -7.69
N ILE A 131 -1.62 9.70 -6.45
CA ILE A 131 -3.04 9.76 -6.01
C ILE A 131 -3.82 10.77 -6.84
N THR A 132 -3.24 11.93 -7.16
CA THR A 132 -3.87 12.94 -8.02
C THR A 132 -4.07 12.43 -9.44
N GLU A 133 -3.07 11.77 -10.03
CA GLU A 133 -3.18 11.24 -11.40
C GLU A 133 -4.13 10.05 -11.51
N LEU A 134 -4.29 9.24 -10.45
CA LEU A 134 -5.28 8.15 -10.39
C LEU A 134 -6.73 8.64 -10.47
N LYS A 135 -6.99 9.94 -10.27
CA LYS A 135 -8.31 10.53 -10.55
C LYS A 135 -8.63 10.63 -12.04
N LYS A 136 -7.61 10.59 -12.89
CA LYS A 136 -7.70 10.83 -14.34
C LYS A 136 -7.44 9.56 -15.15
N PHE A 137 -6.62 8.66 -14.61
CA PHE A 137 -6.16 7.47 -15.31
C PHE A 137 -6.52 6.20 -14.53
N PRO A 138 -6.81 5.08 -15.22
CA PRO A 138 -7.14 3.82 -14.57
C PRO A 138 -5.95 3.21 -13.82
N ALA A 139 -4.72 3.52 -14.22
CA ALA A 139 -3.50 3.07 -13.57
C ALA A 139 -2.37 4.09 -13.76
N VAL A 140 -1.49 4.22 -12.77
CA VAL A 140 -0.34 5.14 -12.77
C VAL A 140 0.88 4.42 -12.20
N ILE A 141 2.02 4.51 -12.88
CA ILE A 141 3.31 4.00 -12.42
C ILE A 141 4.38 5.07 -12.51
N CYS A 142 5.35 5.05 -11.59
CA CYS A 142 6.52 5.92 -11.66
C CYS A 142 7.62 5.26 -12.51
N GLY A 143 8.06 5.98 -13.54
CA GLY A 143 9.24 5.65 -14.33
C GLY A 143 10.32 6.72 -14.19
N LEU A 144 11.57 6.31 -14.43
CA LEU A 144 12.65 7.22 -14.76
C LEU A 144 12.98 6.98 -16.24
N PRO A 145 13.23 8.04 -17.04
CA PRO A 145 13.74 7.87 -18.39
C PRO A 145 15.01 7.01 -18.36
N CYS A 146 15.16 6.10 -19.34
CA CYS A 146 16.43 5.40 -19.52
C CYS A 146 17.50 6.46 -19.75
N ARG A 147 18.53 6.39 -18.94
CA ARG A 147 19.79 7.09 -19.15
C ARG A 147 20.77 5.95 -19.15
N ASP A 148 21.48 5.78 -20.25
CA ASP A 148 22.40 4.68 -20.57
C ASP A 148 21.72 3.47 -21.24
#